data_AF-A0A1P8FLM5-F1
#
_entry.id   AF-A0A1P8FLM5-F1
#
_cell.length_a   1.000
_cell.length_b   1.000
_cell.length_c   1.000
_cell.angle_alpha   90.00
_cell.angle_beta   90.00
_cell.angle_gamma   90.00
#
_symmetry.space_group_name_H-M   'P 1'
#
loop_
_entity.id
_entity.type
_entity.pdbx_description
1 polymer ?
#
loop_
_entity_poly.entity_id
_entity_poly.type
_entity_poly.pdbx_seq_one_letter_code
_entity_poly.pdbx_strand_id
1 'polypeptide(L)'
;MVRNANPAVICLCMGGNEHNILGVAEHPEPFSVGDSAEGSAPADPDRWFVPRAVMRDALREYLEPVRRLNEIACETFADSVKVFLSPPPPIADWEHIQSHPGVFREALDLGPAPNALRMALYRLQVELLREMAARAGAAFIGPPDEALDGDGFLAKRYFDGSPTHANDDYGAILLRAILERAEPAT
;
A
#
# COMPACT_ATOMS: atom_id res chain seq x y z
N MET A 1 -6.78 25.94 -3.43
CA MET A 1 -6.77 26.52 -4.78
C MET A 1 -6.24 25.47 -5.73
N VAL A 2 -7.07 24.96 -6.65
CA VAL A 2 -6.61 24.01 -7.67
C VAL A 2 -5.81 24.79 -8.71
N ARG A 3 -4.52 24.46 -8.88
CA ARG A 3 -3.61 25.19 -9.79
C ARG A 3 -3.91 24.95 -11.28
N ASN A 4 -4.59 23.85 -11.60
CA ASN A 4 -5.04 23.51 -12.94
C ASN A 4 -6.47 22.94 -12.88
N ALA A 5 -7.46 23.72 -13.31
CA ALA A 5 -8.87 23.33 -13.24
C ALA A 5 -9.25 22.22 -14.23
N ASN A 6 -8.41 21.94 -15.25
CA ASN A 6 -8.65 20.90 -16.23
C ASN A 6 -7.35 20.14 -16.57
N PRO A 7 -6.84 19.30 -15.65
CA PRO A 7 -5.63 18.54 -15.88
C PRO A 7 -5.85 17.48 -16.97
N ALA A 8 -4.85 17.26 -17.83
CA ALA A 8 -4.91 16.14 -18.79
C ALA A 8 -4.81 14.78 -18.08
N VAL A 9 -4.13 14.75 -16.92
CA VAL A 9 -3.85 13.53 -16.14
C VAL A 9 -4.03 13.83 -14.67
N ILE A 10 -4.67 12.93 -13.93
CA ILE A 10 -4.67 12.92 -12.46
C ILE A 10 -4.00 11.65 -11.96
N CYS A 11 -3.16 11.81 -10.93
CA CYS A 11 -2.49 10.70 -10.25
C CYS A 11 -3.05 10.58 -8.83
N LEU A 12 -3.63 9.43 -8.52
CA LEU A 12 -4.32 9.17 -7.26
C LEU A 12 -3.43 8.31 -6.37
N CYS A 13 -2.92 8.95 -5.31
CA CYS A 13 -1.97 8.39 -4.34
C CYS A 13 -2.58 8.45 -2.93
N MET A 14 -3.80 7.92 -2.78
CA MET A 14 -4.59 8.04 -1.54
C MET A 14 -4.70 6.69 -0.84
N GLY A 15 -4.60 6.72 0.48
CA GLY A 15 -4.65 5.53 1.32
C GLY A 15 -3.50 4.58 1.05
N GLY A 16 -2.29 5.03 1.40
CA GLY A 16 -1.05 4.29 1.15
C GLY A 16 -0.44 3.58 2.37
N ASN A 17 -0.97 3.79 3.57
CA ASN A 17 -0.29 3.40 4.82
C ASN A 17 -1.11 2.49 5.74
N GLU A 18 -2.31 2.09 5.32
CA GLU A 18 -3.30 1.39 6.15
C GLU A 18 -2.83 -0.01 6.55
N HIS A 19 -2.14 -0.72 5.65
CA HIS A 19 -1.52 -2.02 5.93
C HIS A 19 -0.47 -1.93 7.05
N ASN A 20 0.20 -0.77 7.21
CA ASN A 20 1.20 -0.58 8.25
C ASN A 20 0.58 -0.42 9.65
N ILE A 21 -0.68 0.00 9.75
CA ILE A 21 -1.40 0.13 11.03
C ILE A 21 -1.42 -1.20 11.79
N LEU A 22 -1.58 -2.31 11.07
CA LEU A 22 -1.60 -3.67 11.62
C LEU A 22 -0.34 -4.49 11.30
N GLY A 23 0.62 -3.91 10.57
CA GLY A 23 1.75 -4.64 10.00
C GLY A 23 3.12 -4.24 10.56
N VAL A 24 3.30 -3.01 11.04
CA VAL A 24 4.64 -2.55 11.46
C VAL A 24 5.11 -3.28 12.71
N ALA A 25 4.34 -3.17 13.79
CA ALA A 25 4.61 -3.85 15.05
C ALA A 25 3.62 -4.99 15.28
N GLU A 26 3.98 -5.91 16.17
CA GLU A 26 3.13 -7.01 16.58
C GLU A 26 1.83 -6.49 17.24
N HIS A 27 0.76 -7.26 17.14
CA HIS A 27 -0.48 -6.97 17.85
C HIS A 27 -0.48 -7.58 19.27
N PRO A 28 -1.05 -6.93 20.29
CA PRO A 28 -1.14 -7.50 21.64
C PRO A 28 -1.84 -8.86 21.70
N GLU A 29 -2.73 -9.13 20.74
CA GLU A 29 -3.28 -10.44 20.43
C GLU A 29 -2.73 -10.88 19.05
N PRO A 30 -1.61 -11.63 19.00
CA PRO A 30 -0.96 -11.97 17.74
C PRO A 30 -1.89 -12.72 16.78
N PHE A 31 -1.86 -12.34 15.51
CA PHE A 31 -2.74 -12.93 14.50
C PHE A 31 -2.04 -13.08 13.15
N SER A 32 -2.48 -14.06 12.36
CA SER A 32 -2.04 -14.28 10.99
C SER A 32 -3.22 -14.19 10.03
N VAL A 33 -2.96 -13.83 8.78
CA VAL A 33 -3.97 -13.72 7.73
C VAL A 33 -3.74 -14.82 6.71
N GLY A 34 -4.80 -15.55 6.35
CA GLY A 34 -4.69 -16.60 5.32
C GLY A 34 -4.38 -16.05 3.92
N ASP A 35 -3.78 -16.87 3.08
CA ASP A 35 -3.54 -16.58 1.65
C ASP A 35 -4.61 -17.21 0.74
N SER A 36 -4.81 -16.66 -0.46
CA SER A 36 -5.68 -17.19 -1.51
C SER A 36 -5.16 -18.52 -2.07
N ALA A 37 -3.85 -18.75 -2.04
CA ALA A 37 -3.23 -20.00 -2.47
C ALA A 37 -3.22 -21.08 -1.37
N GLU A 38 -2.99 -20.69 -0.11
CA GLU A 38 -2.74 -21.65 0.96
C GLU A 38 -4.01 -22.10 1.69
N GLY A 39 -5.07 -21.28 1.73
CA GLY A 39 -6.37 -21.66 2.32
C GLY A 39 -6.28 -22.26 3.72
N SER A 40 -5.24 -21.95 4.50
CA SER A 40 -4.88 -22.74 5.68
C SER A 40 -4.59 -21.88 6.91
N ALA A 41 -4.85 -22.51 8.05
CA ALA A 41 -4.56 -22.01 9.38
C ALA A 41 -3.05 -21.71 9.54
N PRO A 42 -2.66 -20.82 10.48
CA PRO A 42 -1.28 -20.46 10.69
C PRO A 42 -0.48 -21.71 11.09
N ALA A 43 0.79 -21.76 10.67
CA ALA A 43 1.74 -22.76 11.18
C ALA A 43 1.99 -22.62 12.69
N ASP A 44 1.70 -21.44 13.24
CA ASP A 44 1.86 -21.09 14.64
C ASP A 44 0.52 -21.21 15.40
N PRO A 45 0.38 -22.17 16.32
CA PRO A 45 -0.85 -22.36 17.10
C PRO A 45 -1.10 -21.23 18.11
N ASP A 46 -0.12 -20.40 18.43
CA ASP A 46 -0.24 -19.30 19.40
C ASP A 46 -0.79 -18.01 18.77
N ARG A 47 -1.10 -18.05 17.47
CA ARG A 47 -1.62 -16.91 16.69
C ARG A 47 -3.06 -17.13 16.28
N TRP A 48 -3.88 -16.11 16.46
CA TRP A 48 -5.24 -16.12 15.92
C TRP A 48 -5.21 -16.21 14.40
N PHE A 49 -6.03 -17.11 13.85
CA PHE A 49 -6.21 -17.18 12.41
C PHE A 49 -7.33 -16.24 11.96
N VAL A 50 -6.99 -15.28 11.10
CA VAL A 50 -7.98 -14.45 10.42
C VAL A 50 -8.12 -14.93 8.97
N PRO A 51 -9.30 -15.45 8.58
CA PRO A 51 -9.55 -15.78 7.18
C PRO A 51 -9.33 -14.57 6.28
N ARG A 52 -8.68 -14.78 5.14
CA ARG A 52 -8.37 -13.72 4.17
C ARG A 52 -9.56 -12.84 3.82
N ALA A 53 -10.73 -13.45 3.59
CA ALA A 53 -11.95 -12.73 3.23
C ALA A 53 -12.40 -11.77 4.35
N VAL A 54 -12.29 -12.19 5.62
CA VAL A 54 -12.62 -11.36 6.79
C VAL A 54 -11.67 -10.17 6.88
N MET A 55 -10.37 -10.40 6.79
CA MET A 55 -9.38 -9.30 6.82
C MET A 55 -9.56 -8.34 5.63
N ARG A 56 -9.86 -8.89 4.45
CA ARG A 56 -10.13 -8.10 3.25
C ARG A 56 -11.37 -7.22 3.40
N ASP A 57 -12.44 -7.73 3.99
CA ASP A 57 -13.66 -6.95 4.23
C ASP A 57 -13.40 -5.84 5.28
N ALA A 58 -12.64 -6.14 6.34
CA ALA A 58 -12.21 -5.15 7.33
C ALA A 58 -11.35 -4.03 6.71
N LEU A 59 -10.34 -4.38 5.90
CA LEU A 59 -9.53 -3.40 5.18
C LEU A 59 -10.35 -2.60 4.17
N ARG A 60 -11.33 -3.22 3.50
CA ARG A 60 -12.23 -2.51 2.58
C ARG A 60 -13.05 -1.47 3.32
N GLU A 61 -13.60 -1.80 4.49
CA GLU A 61 -14.34 -0.86 5.33
C GLU A 61 -13.42 0.29 5.80
N TYR A 62 -12.20 -0.03 6.21
CA TYR A 62 -11.22 0.98 6.61
C TYR A 62 -10.85 1.95 5.47
N LEU A 63 -10.76 1.44 4.23
CA LEU A 63 -10.46 2.22 3.03
C LEU A 63 -11.70 2.93 2.43
N GLU A 64 -12.89 2.81 3.02
CA GLU A 64 -14.11 3.45 2.51
C GLU A 64 -13.98 4.97 2.36
N PRO A 65 -13.39 5.74 3.29
CA PRO A 65 -13.17 7.17 3.09
C PRO A 65 -12.26 7.47 1.90
N VAL A 66 -11.21 6.66 1.71
CA VAL A 66 -10.28 6.77 0.58
C VAL A 66 -11.00 6.47 -0.74
N ARG A 67 -11.85 5.44 -0.77
CA ARG A 67 -12.69 5.11 -1.93
C ARG A 67 -13.56 6.30 -2.35
N ARG A 68 -14.24 6.94 -1.40
CA ARG A 68 -15.10 8.11 -1.68
C ARG A 68 -14.31 9.30 -2.24
N LEU A 69 -13.12 9.57 -1.69
CA LEU A 69 -12.26 10.64 -2.19
C LEU A 69 -11.76 10.35 -3.62
N ASN A 70 -11.39 9.11 -3.92
CA ASN A 70 -11.04 8.69 -5.27
C ASN A 70 -12.22 8.87 -6.25
N GLU A 71 -13.44 8.50 -5.84
CA GLU A 71 -14.64 8.68 -6.66
C GLU A 71 -14.91 10.15 -6.96
N ILE A 72 -14.89 11.01 -5.94
CA ILE A 72 -15.04 12.46 -6.10
C ILE A 72 -13.98 13.02 -7.05
N ALA A 73 -12.72 12.61 -6.91
CA ALA A 73 -11.64 13.06 -7.78
C ALA A 73 -11.86 12.61 -9.24
N CYS A 74 -12.23 11.36 -9.45
CA CYS A 74 -12.53 10.81 -10.78
C CYS A 74 -13.72 11.50 -11.45
N GLU A 75 -14.79 11.80 -10.70
CA GLU A 75 -15.97 12.52 -11.19
C GLU A 75 -15.67 13.99 -11.51
N THR A 76 -14.91 14.66 -10.62
CA THR A 76 -14.52 16.06 -10.80
C THR A 76 -13.67 16.25 -12.05
N PHE A 77 -12.85 15.26 -12.37
CA PHE A 77 -11.91 15.26 -13.50
C PHE A 77 -12.25 14.15 -14.49
N ALA A 78 -13.52 14.10 -14.90
CA ALA A 78 -14.06 13.05 -15.77
C ALA A 78 -13.27 12.91 -17.09
N ASP A 79 -12.79 14.02 -17.67
CA ASP A 79 -12.08 14.05 -18.95
C ASP A 79 -10.57 13.77 -18.84
N SER A 80 -10.02 13.70 -17.62
CA SER A 80 -8.61 13.41 -17.42
C SER A 80 -8.30 11.92 -17.58
N VAL A 81 -7.09 11.60 -18.03
CA VAL A 81 -6.48 10.28 -17.83
C VAL A 81 -6.30 10.05 -16.33
N LYS A 82 -6.69 8.88 -15.86
CA LYS A 82 -6.69 8.53 -14.43
C LYS A 82 -5.65 7.45 -14.18
N VAL A 83 -4.76 7.70 -13.24
CA VAL A 83 -3.69 6.77 -12.84
C VAL A 83 -3.73 6.60 -11.33
N PHE A 84 -3.91 5.38 -10.85
CA PHE A 84 -3.82 5.02 -9.44
C PHE A 84 -2.42 4.48 -9.15
N LEU A 85 -1.83 4.89 -8.04
CA LEU A 85 -0.54 4.40 -7.60
C LEU A 85 -0.70 3.48 -6.40
N SER A 86 0.02 2.36 -6.43
CA SER A 86 0.28 1.58 -5.23
C SER A 86 1.17 2.36 -4.26
N PRO A 87 0.96 2.23 -2.94
CA PRO A 87 1.98 2.62 -1.99
C PRO A 87 3.26 1.79 -2.15
N PRO A 88 4.41 2.29 -1.64
CA PRO A 88 5.61 1.45 -1.55
C PRO A 88 5.29 0.19 -0.73
N PRO A 89 5.97 -0.94 -1.03
CA PRO A 89 5.90 -2.11 -0.17
C PRO A 89 6.39 -1.79 1.24
N PRO A 90 6.01 -2.59 2.25
CA PRO A 90 6.48 -2.38 3.62
C PRO A 90 8.00 -2.50 3.71
N ILE A 91 8.56 -1.95 4.78
CA ILE A 91 9.96 -2.11 5.15
C ILE A 91 10.09 -3.34 6.06
N ALA A 92 10.97 -4.28 5.70
CA ALA A 92 11.27 -5.46 6.54
C ALA A 92 12.30 -5.15 7.64
N ASP A 93 13.20 -4.18 7.41
CA ASP A 93 14.32 -3.82 8.28
C ASP A 93 13.83 -3.20 9.59
N TRP A 94 13.84 -4.01 10.66
CA TRP A 94 13.38 -3.57 11.98
C TRP A 94 14.29 -2.52 12.61
N GLU A 95 15.60 -2.57 12.35
CA GLU A 95 16.55 -1.57 12.87
C GLU A 95 16.27 -0.19 12.25
N HIS A 96 15.94 -0.16 10.95
CA HIS A 96 15.48 1.06 10.28
C HIS A 96 14.19 1.60 10.91
N ILE A 97 13.21 0.73 11.15
CA ILE A 97 11.93 1.12 11.77
C ILE A 97 12.14 1.66 13.19
N GLN A 98 13.01 1.04 13.99
CA GLN A 98 13.31 1.50 15.36
C GLN A 98 14.05 2.84 15.38
N SER A 99 14.96 3.07 14.43
CA SER A 99 15.67 4.35 14.30
C SER A 99 14.79 5.48 13.75
N HIS A 100 13.73 5.13 13.01
CA HIS A 100 12.78 6.07 12.41
C HIS A 100 11.33 5.74 12.80
N PRO A 101 10.97 5.76 14.10
CA PRO A 101 9.72 5.16 14.59
C PRO A 101 8.46 5.93 14.16
N GLY A 102 8.58 7.21 13.80
CA GLY A 102 7.46 8.06 13.38
C GLY A 102 6.27 7.98 14.35
N VAL A 103 5.08 7.76 13.78
CA VAL A 103 3.82 7.57 14.53
C VAL A 103 3.71 6.21 15.23
N PHE A 104 4.60 5.26 14.94
CA PHE A 104 4.57 3.90 15.49
C PHE A 104 5.39 3.73 16.77
N ARG A 105 5.98 4.82 17.30
CA ARG A 105 6.89 4.78 18.46
C ARG A 105 6.37 3.95 19.63
N GLU A 106 5.10 4.13 20.00
CA GLU A 106 4.48 3.40 21.12
C GLU A 106 4.25 1.92 20.80
N ALA A 107 3.99 1.58 19.54
CA ALA A 107 3.75 0.21 19.12
C ALA A 107 5.05 -0.62 19.06
N LEU A 108 6.22 0.02 18.94
CA LEU A 108 7.48 -0.71 18.76
C LEU A 108 7.87 -1.58 19.96
N ASP A 109 7.35 -1.29 21.16
CA ASP A 109 7.56 -2.10 22.37
C ASP A 109 6.93 -3.50 22.24
N LEU A 110 5.98 -3.69 21.32
CA LEU A 110 5.38 -4.99 21.01
C LEU A 110 6.29 -5.87 20.13
N GLY A 111 7.37 -5.30 19.56
CA GLY A 111 8.27 -5.98 18.65
C GLY A 111 7.77 -6.00 17.19
N PRO A 112 8.56 -6.58 16.27
CA PRO A 112 8.20 -6.62 14.86
C PRO A 112 7.07 -7.60 14.60
N ALA A 113 6.03 -7.17 13.88
CA ALA A 113 5.08 -8.12 13.29
C ALA A 113 5.81 -9.02 12.27
N PRO A 114 5.38 -10.27 12.06
CA PRO A 114 6.01 -11.15 11.09
C PRO A 114 5.96 -10.59 9.67
N ASN A 115 7.04 -10.79 8.93
CA ASN A 115 7.13 -10.38 7.52
C ASN A 115 5.99 -10.98 6.66
N ALA A 116 5.59 -12.22 6.92
CA ALA A 116 4.46 -12.84 6.22
C ALA A 116 3.15 -12.07 6.44
N LEU A 117 2.89 -11.60 7.67
CA LEU A 117 1.72 -10.78 8.00
C LEU A 117 1.78 -9.42 7.30
N ARG A 118 2.94 -8.73 7.36
CA ARG A 118 3.17 -7.45 6.66
C ARG A 118 2.81 -7.54 5.19
N MET A 119 3.32 -8.57 4.51
CA MET A 119 3.07 -8.74 3.08
C MET A 119 1.65 -9.18 2.78
N ALA A 120 1.01 -9.98 3.63
CA ALA A 120 -0.40 -10.34 3.45
C ALA A 120 -1.31 -9.10 3.50
N LEU A 121 -1.10 -8.22 4.48
CA LEU A 121 -1.84 -6.96 4.61
C LEU A 121 -1.57 -6.01 3.44
N TYR A 122 -0.30 -5.85 3.04
CA TYR A 122 0.08 -5.02 1.89
C TYR A 122 -0.61 -5.50 0.60
N ARG A 123 -0.54 -6.80 0.31
CA ARG A 123 -1.16 -7.38 -0.89
C ARG A 123 -2.68 -7.17 -0.91
N LEU A 124 -3.35 -7.37 0.23
CA LEU A 124 -4.79 -7.11 0.34
C LEU A 124 -5.15 -5.65 0.05
N GLN A 125 -4.39 -4.69 0.59
CA GLN A 125 -4.60 -3.28 0.29
C GLN A 125 -4.35 -2.97 -1.19
N VAL A 126 -3.24 -3.44 -1.76
CA VAL A 126 -2.91 -3.23 -3.18
C VAL A 126 -3.99 -3.79 -4.10
N GLU A 127 -4.55 -4.96 -3.79
CA GLU A 127 -5.68 -5.52 -4.53
C GLU A 127 -6.93 -4.63 -4.46
N LEU A 128 -7.28 -4.13 -3.28
CA LEU A 128 -8.43 -3.24 -3.10
C LEU A 128 -8.24 -1.93 -3.88
N LEU A 129 -7.03 -1.36 -3.87
CA LEU A 129 -6.70 -0.16 -4.66
C LEU A 129 -6.77 -0.44 -6.17
N ARG A 130 -6.29 -1.61 -6.62
CA ARG A 130 -6.38 -2.03 -8.02
C ARG A 130 -7.83 -2.19 -8.47
N GLU A 131 -8.70 -2.72 -7.61
CA GLU A 131 -10.14 -2.80 -7.87
C GLU A 131 -10.80 -1.42 -7.97
N MET A 132 -10.40 -0.48 -7.12
CA MET A 132 -10.87 0.91 -7.22
C MET A 132 -10.46 1.53 -8.56
N ALA A 133 -9.20 1.36 -8.98
CA ALA A 133 -8.72 1.83 -10.27
C ALA A 133 -9.51 1.22 -11.44
N ALA A 134 -9.73 -0.09 -11.42
CA ALA A 134 -10.50 -0.80 -12.45
C ALA A 134 -11.95 -0.30 -12.54
N ARG A 135 -12.61 -0.06 -11.40
CA ARG A 135 -13.98 0.50 -11.36
C ARG A 135 -14.05 1.92 -11.93
N ALA A 136 -12.99 2.71 -11.77
CA ALA A 136 -12.88 4.05 -12.32
C ALA A 136 -12.43 4.08 -13.80
N GLY A 137 -12.21 2.92 -14.44
CA GLY A 137 -11.63 2.85 -15.79
C GLY A 137 -10.22 3.42 -15.87
N ALA A 138 -9.48 3.38 -14.76
CA ALA A 138 -8.17 3.99 -14.60
C ALA A 138 -7.04 2.95 -14.72
N ALA A 139 -5.85 3.40 -15.12
CA ALA A 139 -4.65 2.57 -15.04
C ALA A 139 -4.20 2.42 -13.57
N PHE A 140 -3.61 1.27 -13.24
CA PHE A 140 -3.00 1.03 -11.94
C PHE A 140 -1.48 0.80 -12.11
N ILE A 141 -0.68 1.55 -11.35
CA ILE A 141 0.77 1.38 -11.28
C ILE A 141 1.09 0.69 -9.96
N GLY A 142 1.54 -0.57 -10.06
CA GLY A 142 2.05 -1.32 -8.91
C GLY A 142 3.42 -0.82 -8.44
N PRO A 143 3.96 -1.40 -7.36
CA PRO A 143 5.35 -1.12 -6.97
C PRO A 143 6.29 -1.56 -8.12
N PRO A 144 7.29 -0.75 -8.50
CA PRO A 144 8.23 -1.13 -9.54
C PRO A 144 9.08 -2.33 -9.11
N ASP A 145 9.29 -3.31 -10.01
CA ASP A 145 10.09 -4.51 -9.68
C ASP A 145 11.52 -4.14 -9.24
N GLU A 146 12.10 -3.09 -9.83
CA GLU A 146 13.42 -2.59 -9.43
C GLU A 146 13.44 -1.94 -8.04
N ALA A 147 12.27 -1.65 -7.45
CA ALA A 147 12.12 -1.14 -6.10
C ALA A 147 12.03 -2.24 -5.02
N LEU A 148 11.94 -3.50 -5.43
CA LEU A 148 11.76 -4.63 -4.54
C LEU A 148 13.09 -5.28 -4.16
N ASP A 149 13.15 -5.85 -2.96
CA ASP A 149 14.17 -6.82 -2.59
C ASP A 149 13.79 -8.25 -3.00
N GLY A 150 14.61 -9.24 -2.62
CA GLY A 150 14.38 -10.64 -2.98
C GLY A 150 13.11 -11.26 -2.39
N ASP A 151 12.54 -10.65 -1.34
CA ASP A 151 11.33 -11.12 -0.65
C ASP A 151 10.09 -10.28 -1.02
N GLY A 152 10.26 -9.26 -1.87
CA GLY A 152 9.20 -8.37 -2.34
C GLY A 152 8.91 -7.18 -1.41
N PHE A 153 9.76 -6.91 -0.41
CA PHE A 153 9.71 -5.70 0.40
C PHE A 153 10.39 -4.54 -0.32
N LEU A 154 10.25 -3.33 0.20
CA LEU A 154 10.97 -2.18 -0.33
C LEU A 154 12.49 -2.40 -0.16
N ALA A 155 13.27 -2.27 -1.24
CA ALA A 155 14.71 -2.41 -1.15
C ALA A 155 15.33 -1.25 -0.35
N LYS A 156 16.33 -1.53 0.48
CA LYS A 156 16.97 -0.57 1.42
C LYS A 156 17.41 0.75 0.78
N ARG A 157 17.84 0.74 -0.49
CA ARG A 157 18.23 1.95 -1.23
C ARG A 157 17.08 2.96 -1.41
N TYR A 158 15.84 2.52 -1.25
CA TYR A 158 14.65 3.34 -1.39
C TYR A 158 14.02 3.75 -0.06
N PHE A 159 14.63 3.44 1.07
CA PHE A 159 14.12 3.89 2.37
C PHE A 159 14.25 5.41 2.48
N ASP A 160 13.21 6.04 3.03
CA ASP A 160 13.26 7.41 3.53
C ASP A 160 13.56 7.42 5.04
N GLY A 161 13.72 8.60 5.65
CA GLY A 161 13.87 8.79 7.10
C GLY A 161 12.61 8.50 7.93
N SER A 162 11.76 7.58 7.48
CA SER A 162 10.52 7.18 8.15
C SER A 162 10.34 5.64 8.10
N PRO A 163 9.43 5.07 8.90
CA PRO A 163 9.28 3.62 9.01
C PRO A 163 8.48 3.03 7.83
N THR A 164 7.88 3.87 6.98
CA THR A 164 6.89 3.44 5.98
C THR A 164 7.01 4.08 4.61
N HIS A 165 7.68 5.23 4.46
CA HIS A 165 7.79 5.91 3.16
C HIS A 165 9.05 5.51 2.41
N ALA A 166 8.93 5.58 1.09
CA ALA A 166 10.07 5.49 0.19
C ALA A 166 10.62 6.89 -0.11
N ASN A 167 11.87 6.95 -0.58
CA ASN A 167 12.59 8.19 -0.85
C ASN A 167 12.35 8.74 -2.28
N ASP A 168 13.05 9.82 -2.61
CA ASP A 168 12.93 10.51 -3.90
C ASP A 168 13.32 9.64 -5.10
N ASP A 169 14.27 8.70 -4.93
CA ASP A 169 14.67 7.79 -6.02
C ASP A 169 13.51 6.86 -6.40
N TYR A 170 12.74 6.39 -5.42
CA TYR A 170 11.49 5.65 -5.67
C TYR A 170 10.46 6.54 -6.40
N GLY A 171 10.34 7.79 -5.96
CA GLY A 171 9.48 8.78 -6.61
C GLY A 171 9.83 9.01 -8.08
N ALA A 172 11.12 9.05 -8.42
CA ALA A 172 11.59 9.21 -9.80
C ALA A 172 11.20 8.02 -10.69
N ILE A 173 11.21 6.80 -10.15
CA ILE A 173 10.80 5.59 -10.88
C ILE A 173 9.31 5.62 -11.16
N LEU A 174 8.50 5.94 -10.14
CA LEU A 174 7.06 6.08 -10.30
C LEU A 174 6.71 7.19 -11.30
N LEU A 175 7.43 8.32 -11.26
CA LEU A 175 7.20 9.42 -12.21
C LEU A 175 7.42 8.97 -13.65
N ARG A 176 8.47 8.18 -13.94
CA ARG A 176 8.66 7.61 -15.29
C ARG A 176 7.47 6.73 -15.70
N ALA A 177 7.05 5.83 -14.80
CA ALA A 177 5.92 4.94 -15.05
C ALA A 177 4.58 5.68 -15.24
N ILE A 178 4.40 6.83 -14.58
CA ILE A 178 3.27 7.74 -14.76
C ILE A 178 3.32 8.38 -16.15
N LEU A 179 4.47 8.94 -16.53
CA LEU A 179 4.65 9.63 -17.81
C LEU A 179 4.38 8.68 -18.99
N GLU A 180 4.83 7.43 -18.91
CA GLU A 180 4.55 6.39 -19.93
C GLU A 180 3.05 6.07 -20.08
N ARG A 181 2.26 6.22 -19.01
CA ARG A 181 0.81 5.96 -19.01
C ARG A 181 -0.03 7.22 -19.25
N ALA A 182 0.59 8.39 -19.14
CA ALA A 182 -0.01 9.69 -19.33
C ALA A 182 -0.12 10.08 -20.81
N GLU A 183 0.58 9.39 -21.72
CA GLU A 183 0.49 9.66 -23.15
C GLU A 183 -0.89 9.23 -23.69
N PRO A 184 -1.65 10.14 -24.33
CA PRO A 184 -2.90 9.76 -24.98
C PRO A 184 -2.59 8.79 -26.13
N ALA A 185 -3.41 7.73 -26.27
CA ALA A 185 -3.36 6.86 -27.44
C ALA A 185 -3.54 7.74 -28.69
N THR A 186 -2.48 7.84 -29.50
CA THR A 186 -2.48 8.55 -30.80
C THR A 186 -3.40 7.90 -31.80
#